data_AF-A0A484LEU8-F1
#
_entry.id   AF-A0A484LEU8-F1
#
_cell.length_a   1.000
_cell.length_b   1.000
_cell.length_c   1.000
_cell.angle_alpha   90.00
_cell.angle_beta   90.00
_cell.angle_gamma   90.00
#
_symmetry.space_group_name_H-M   'P 1'
#
loop_
_entity.id
_entity.type
_entity.pdbx_description
1 polymer ?
#
loop_
_entity_poly.entity_id
_entity_poly.type
_entity_poly.pdbx_seq_one_letter_code
_entity_poly.pdbx_strand_id
1 'polypeptide(L)'
;MDVHPGLISRDVLVIEPGEHRCDAVWENEEYAKNVLKCHRTCTSLYTKTLVINRPVRVIEILREYGYYGVEKVSGLQLDLALITSIVERWRPETHSFHLPFGEVGITLQDVEILLGLPVDDIPLAGMTGRSRNQWIQICEDMMGFRPHTSDITSKMIKMSAIGPKQLTNHSIDVDYLQHARTIRFKLLGGSLFPNTSGNKVSL
;
A
#
# COMPACT_ATOMS: atom_id res chain seq x y z
N MET A 1 -28.82 22.66 -4.90
CA MET A 1 -28.73 21.37 -4.20
C MET A 1 -27.29 21.24 -3.77
N ASP A 2 -27.03 21.37 -2.47
CA ASP A 2 -25.69 21.18 -1.93
C ASP A 2 -25.35 19.69 -2.01
N VAL A 3 -24.61 19.33 -3.06
CA VAL A 3 -24.00 18.02 -3.18
C VAL A 3 -22.84 18.03 -2.20
N HIS A 4 -23.00 17.35 -1.06
CA HIS A 4 -21.89 17.16 -0.13
C HIS A 4 -20.90 16.19 -0.80
N PRO A 5 -19.68 16.61 -1.19
CA PRO A 5 -18.70 15.73 -1.84
C PRO A 5 -18.08 14.72 -0.84
N GLY A 6 -18.72 14.56 0.33
CA GLY A 6 -18.21 13.78 1.43
C GLY A 6 -18.74 12.36 1.40
N LEU A 7 -18.12 11.51 2.22
CA LEU A 7 -18.41 10.09 2.29
C LEU A 7 -19.83 9.82 2.81
N ILE A 8 -20.50 8.84 2.22
CA ILE A 8 -21.85 8.40 2.59
C ILE A 8 -21.87 7.75 3.99
N SER A 9 -20.77 7.10 4.39
CA SER A 9 -20.58 6.53 5.72
C SER A 9 -19.25 6.98 6.30
N ARG A 10 -19.30 7.71 7.43
CA ARG A 10 -18.11 8.20 8.13
C ARG A 10 -17.42 7.14 8.96
N ASP A 11 -18.17 6.14 9.46
CA ASP A 11 -17.69 5.15 10.44
C ASP A 11 -16.62 4.19 9.90
N VAL A 12 -16.48 4.09 8.58
CA VAL A 12 -15.60 3.12 7.91
C VAL A 12 -14.15 3.60 7.79
N LEU A 13 -13.89 4.90 7.97
CA LEU A 13 -12.59 5.51 7.65
C LEU A 13 -11.89 6.14 8.85
N VAL A 14 -12.54 6.17 10.02
CA VAL A 14 -11.95 6.68 11.25
C VAL A 14 -11.14 5.58 11.93
N ILE A 15 -9.81 5.79 12.02
CA ILE A 15 -8.90 4.93 12.79
C ILE A 15 -9.12 5.16 14.31
N GLU A 16 -9.57 6.36 14.69
CA GLU A 16 -10.01 6.74 16.04
C GLU A 16 -11.37 7.46 15.92
N PRO A 17 -12.29 7.34 16.91
CA PRO A 17 -13.64 7.87 16.77
C PRO A 17 -13.65 9.39 16.55
N GLY A 18 -14.20 9.83 15.42
CA GLY A 18 -14.58 11.23 15.18
C GLY A 18 -13.59 12.11 14.41
N GLU A 19 -12.41 11.63 14.01
CA GLU A 19 -11.45 12.45 13.24
C GLU A 19 -10.89 11.66 12.04
N HIS A 20 -11.42 11.94 10.85
CA HIS A 20 -10.92 11.34 9.61
C HIS A 20 -9.74 12.15 9.07
N ARG A 21 -8.71 11.48 8.56
CA ARG A 21 -7.49 12.14 8.08
C ARG A 21 -7.72 13.15 6.95
N CYS A 22 -8.83 13.03 6.21
CA CYS A 22 -9.19 13.99 5.17
C CYS A 22 -10.05 15.14 5.68
N ASP A 23 -10.54 15.14 6.93
CA ASP A 23 -11.35 16.23 7.48
C ASP A 23 -10.56 17.54 7.44
N ALA A 24 -9.25 17.49 7.73
CA ALA A 24 -8.36 18.63 7.57
C ALA A 24 -8.30 19.20 6.13
N VAL A 25 -8.50 18.37 5.10
CA VAL A 25 -8.57 18.82 3.70
C VAL A 25 -9.88 19.55 3.42
N TRP A 26 -10.98 19.09 4.02
CA TRP A 26 -12.32 19.62 3.79
C TRP A 26 -12.62 20.85 4.66
N GLU A 27 -12.05 20.93 5.85
CA GLU A 27 -12.31 21.98 6.83
C GLU A 27 -11.34 23.17 6.71
N ASN A 28 -10.17 22.97 6.11
CA ASN A 28 -9.14 24.00 6.00
C ASN A 28 -8.73 24.24 4.54
N GLU A 29 -9.23 25.35 3.98
CA GLU A 29 -8.94 25.77 2.61
C GLU A 29 -7.44 26.04 2.37
N GLU A 30 -6.71 26.51 3.38
CA GLU A 30 -5.26 26.71 3.30
C GLU A 30 -4.52 25.36 3.28
N TYR A 31 -5.04 24.36 4.01
CA TYR A 31 -4.53 22.99 3.95
C TYR A 31 -4.77 22.36 2.58
N ALA A 32 -5.95 22.57 1.99
CA ALA A 32 -6.31 22.10 0.64
C ALA A 32 -5.46 22.75 -0.47
N LYS A 33 -4.97 23.97 -0.25
CA LYS A 33 -4.08 24.70 -1.19
C LYS A 33 -2.62 24.22 -1.14
N ASN A 34 -2.25 23.34 -0.21
CA ASN A 34 -0.90 22.80 -0.17
C ASN A 34 -0.60 21.98 -1.43
N VAL A 35 0.61 22.18 -1.96
CA VAL A 35 1.09 21.39 -3.11
C VAL A 35 1.22 19.93 -2.71
N LEU A 36 0.44 19.07 -3.38
CA LEU A 36 0.52 17.63 -3.22
C LEU A 36 1.90 17.14 -3.69
N LYS A 37 2.62 16.47 -2.79
CA LYS A 37 3.90 15.84 -3.12
C LYS A 37 3.69 14.39 -3.49
N CYS A 38 4.13 14.01 -4.68
CA CYS A 38 4.18 12.62 -5.09
C CYS A 38 5.24 11.88 -4.25
N HIS A 39 4.81 10.93 -3.42
CA HIS A 39 5.73 10.05 -2.72
C HIS A 39 6.18 8.91 -3.61
N ARG A 40 7.49 8.67 -3.66
CA ARG A 40 8.06 7.55 -4.42
C ARG A 40 7.78 6.23 -3.71
N THR A 41 7.53 5.21 -4.51
CA THR A 41 7.65 3.81 -4.09
C THR A 41 9.05 3.56 -3.51
N CYS A 42 9.13 2.84 -2.40
CA CYS A 42 10.39 2.58 -1.71
C CYS A 42 11.37 1.86 -2.65
N THR A 43 12.55 2.45 -2.90
CA THR A 43 13.54 1.95 -3.87
C THR A 43 14.01 0.52 -3.55
N SER A 44 13.93 0.09 -2.29
CA SER A 44 14.30 -1.27 -1.86
C SER A 44 13.18 -2.31 -2.02
N LEU A 45 12.01 -1.93 -2.54
CA LEU A 45 10.96 -2.86 -2.97
C LEU A 45 11.45 -3.86 -4.02
N TYR A 46 12.30 -3.40 -4.94
CA TYR A 46 12.79 -4.19 -6.07
C TYR A 46 14.22 -4.66 -5.87
N THR A 47 14.59 -4.99 -4.62
CA THR A 47 15.83 -5.75 -4.42
C THR A 47 15.80 -7.00 -5.31
N LYS A 48 16.92 -7.30 -5.99
CA LYS A 48 17.06 -8.39 -6.97
C LYS A 48 16.46 -9.73 -6.48
N THR A 49 16.44 -9.94 -5.17
CA THR A 49 15.91 -11.12 -4.48
C THR A 49 14.39 -11.30 -4.51
N LEU A 50 13.59 -10.24 -4.71
CA LEU A 50 12.13 -10.34 -4.65
C LEU A 50 11.48 -10.74 -5.98
N VAL A 51 12.12 -10.43 -7.11
CA VAL A 51 11.51 -10.54 -8.45
C VAL A 51 12.19 -11.59 -9.33
N ILE A 52 13.47 -11.91 -9.08
CA ILE A 52 14.23 -12.85 -9.91
C ILE A 52 14.00 -14.30 -9.45
N ASN A 53 13.69 -15.20 -10.39
CA ASN A 53 13.53 -16.64 -10.18
C ASN A 53 12.41 -17.03 -9.19
N ARG A 54 11.29 -16.31 -9.19
CA ARG A 54 10.14 -16.67 -8.34
C ARG A 54 9.49 -17.98 -8.81
N PRO A 55 9.21 -18.94 -7.90
CA PRO A 55 8.46 -20.15 -8.25
C PRO A 55 7.05 -19.85 -8.75
N VAL A 56 6.58 -20.60 -9.75
CA VAL A 56 5.24 -20.47 -10.36
C VAL A 56 4.14 -20.44 -9.29
N ARG A 57 4.24 -21.32 -8.30
CA ARG A 57 3.28 -21.39 -7.20
C ARG A 57 3.14 -20.09 -6.40
N VAL A 58 4.22 -19.34 -6.20
CA VAL A 58 4.14 -18.02 -5.52
C VAL A 58 3.44 -17.00 -6.42
N ILE A 59 3.63 -17.08 -7.74
CA ILE A 59 2.93 -16.21 -8.71
C ILE A 59 1.43 -16.49 -8.69
N GLU A 60 1.04 -17.76 -8.65
CA GLU A 60 -0.37 -18.17 -8.56
C GLU A 60 -1.02 -17.64 -7.28
N ILE A 61 -0.36 -17.80 -6.13
CA ILE A 61 -0.84 -17.22 -4.86
C ILE A 61 -0.99 -15.70 -5.00
N LEU A 62 -0.01 -14.99 -5.56
CA LEU A 62 -0.11 -13.53 -5.70
C LEU A 62 -1.25 -13.10 -6.64
N ARG A 63 -1.57 -13.88 -7.67
CA ARG A 63 -2.73 -13.63 -8.54
C ARG A 63 -4.04 -13.88 -7.80
N GLU A 64 -4.14 -15.00 -7.09
CA GLU A 64 -5.33 -15.36 -6.30
C GLU A 64 -5.67 -14.28 -5.27
N TYR A 65 -4.67 -13.69 -4.63
CA TYR A 65 -4.86 -12.61 -3.66
C TYR A 65 -4.88 -11.19 -4.28
N GLY A 66 -4.81 -11.04 -5.61
CA GLY A 66 -4.90 -9.74 -6.27
C GLY A 66 -3.65 -8.85 -6.23
N TYR A 67 -2.50 -9.38 -5.80
CA TYR A 67 -1.25 -8.60 -5.68
C TYR A 67 -0.32 -8.71 -6.89
N TYR A 68 -0.65 -9.55 -7.87
CA TYR A 68 0.16 -9.69 -9.07
C TYR A 68 0.17 -8.39 -9.90
N GLY A 69 -0.99 -7.74 -10.10
CA GLY A 69 -1.07 -6.47 -10.84
C GLY A 69 -0.34 -5.35 -10.12
N VAL A 70 -0.55 -5.21 -8.81
CA VAL A 70 0.21 -4.30 -7.94
C VAL A 70 1.71 -4.46 -8.17
N GLU A 71 2.25 -5.68 -8.06
CA GLU A 71 3.68 -5.90 -8.30
C GLU A 71 4.15 -5.38 -9.67
N LYS A 72 3.39 -5.66 -10.73
CA LYS A 72 3.76 -5.25 -12.10
C LYS A 72 3.75 -3.75 -12.27
N VAL A 73 2.71 -3.07 -11.76
CA VAL A 73 2.57 -1.62 -11.83
C VAL A 73 3.63 -0.93 -10.98
N SER A 74 3.87 -1.44 -9.79
CA SER A 74 4.82 -0.86 -8.85
C SER A 74 6.26 -0.92 -9.38
N GLY A 75 6.57 -1.82 -10.33
CA GLY A 75 7.89 -1.93 -10.98
C GLY A 75 8.08 -1.02 -12.18
N LEU A 76 7.06 -0.27 -12.59
CA LEU A 76 7.14 0.65 -13.71
C LEU A 76 7.98 1.88 -13.36
N GLN A 77 8.79 2.33 -14.31
CA GLN A 77 9.42 3.64 -14.21
C GLN A 77 8.36 4.69 -14.46
N LEU A 78 8.11 5.52 -13.44
CA LEU A 78 7.13 6.58 -13.50
C LEU A 78 7.81 7.91 -13.85
N ASP A 79 7.26 8.61 -14.84
CA ASP A 79 7.63 9.99 -15.12
C ASP A 79 6.98 10.91 -14.06
N LEU A 80 7.79 11.36 -13.11
CA LEU A 80 7.32 12.21 -12.03
C LEU A 80 6.87 13.59 -12.51
N ALA A 81 7.48 14.12 -13.57
CA ALA A 81 7.05 15.41 -14.12
C ALA A 81 5.65 15.28 -14.72
N LEU A 82 5.40 14.18 -15.43
CA LEU A 82 4.07 13.87 -15.94
C LEU A 82 3.06 13.70 -14.81
N ILE A 83 3.37 12.90 -13.78
CA ILE A 83 2.47 12.69 -12.64
C ILE A 83 2.18 14.01 -11.94
N THR A 84 3.19 14.84 -11.66
CA THR A 84 2.99 16.15 -11.04
C THR A 84 2.10 17.04 -11.91
N SER A 85 2.28 17.06 -13.23
CA SER A 85 1.42 17.84 -14.13
C SER A 85 -0.05 17.39 -14.13
N ILE A 86 -0.30 16.09 -13.91
CA ILE A 86 -1.65 15.53 -13.74
C ILE A 86 -2.21 15.93 -12.37
N VAL A 87 -1.41 15.80 -11.30
CA VAL A 87 -1.81 16.16 -9.93
C VAL A 87 -2.16 17.65 -9.81
N GLU A 88 -1.44 18.55 -10.49
CA GLU A 88 -1.77 19.99 -10.53
C GLU A 88 -3.13 20.29 -11.19
N ARG A 89 -3.65 19.35 -11.98
CA ARG A 89 -4.95 19.44 -12.65
C ARG A 89 -6.07 18.73 -11.89
N TRP A 90 -5.78 18.17 -10.72
CA TRP A 90 -6.80 17.61 -9.83
C TRP A 90 -7.74 18.72 -9.34
N ARG A 91 -9.05 18.46 -9.42
CA ARG A 91 -10.09 19.28 -8.81
C ARG A 91 -10.73 18.50 -7.66
N PRO A 92 -10.53 18.93 -6.41
CA PRO A 92 -11.10 18.23 -5.26
C PRO A 92 -12.64 18.30 -5.25
N GLU A 93 -13.25 19.28 -5.89
CA GLU A 93 -14.71 19.46 -5.93
C GLU A 93 -15.42 18.34 -6.71
N THR A 94 -14.80 17.85 -7.79
CA THR A 94 -15.36 16.80 -8.66
C THR A 94 -14.62 15.47 -8.55
N HIS A 95 -13.55 15.41 -7.75
CA HIS A 95 -12.63 14.27 -7.66
C HIS A 95 -12.13 13.81 -9.04
N SER A 96 -11.83 14.76 -9.92
CA SER A 96 -11.41 14.49 -11.30
C SER A 96 -10.21 15.35 -11.72
N PHE A 97 -9.52 14.91 -12.76
CA PHE A 97 -8.45 15.65 -13.41
C PHE A 97 -9.00 16.47 -14.58
N HIS A 98 -8.70 17.76 -14.62
CA HIS A 98 -9.10 18.65 -15.72
C HIS A 98 -8.01 18.67 -16.79
N LEU A 99 -8.20 17.88 -17.83
CA LEU A 99 -7.27 17.76 -18.96
C LEU A 99 -7.79 18.60 -20.16
N PRO A 100 -6.97 18.89 -21.20
CA PRO A 100 -7.38 19.75 -22.32
C PRO A 100 -8.53 19.16 -23.15
N PHE A 101 -8.77 17.86 -22.99
CA PHE A 101 -9.82 17.10 -23.66
C PHE A 101 -11.02 16.79 -22.75
N GLY A 102 -11.08 17.35 -21.53
CA GLY A 102 -12.20 17.20 -20.61
C GLY A 102 -11.80 16.73 -19.21
N GLU A 103 -12.82 16.43 -18.41
CA GLU A 103 -12.69 15.88 -17.05
C GLU A 103 -12.45 14.37 -17.12
N VAL A 104 -11.48 13.89 -16.34
CA VAL A 104 -11.15 12.46 -16.23
C VAL A 104 -11.13 12.07 -14.75
N GLY A 105 -12.02 11.17 -14.34
CA GLY A 105 -12.00 10.55 -13.02
C GLY A 105 -11.19 9.25 -13.01
N ILE A 106 -10.77 8.81 -11.83
CA ILE A 106 -10.33 7.44 -11.58
C ILE A 106 -11.40 6.80 -10.71
N THR A 107 -12.04 5.74 -11.21
CA THR A 107 -13.03 4.99 -10.45
C THR A 107 -12.37 3.84 -9.69
N LEU A 108 -13.06 3.32 -8.67
CA LEU A 108 -12.61 2.12 -7.97
C LEU A 108 -12.55 0.90 -8.91
N GLN A 109 -13.42 0.83 -9.91
CA GLN A 109 -13.38 -0.20 -10.94
C GLN A 109 -12.10 -0.09 -11.80
N ASP A 110 -11.66 1.13 -12.13
CA ASP A 110 -10.37 1.33 -12.83
C ASP A 110 -9.21 0.84 -11.95
N VAL A 111 -9.24 1.12 -10.65
CA VAL A 111 -8.23 0.66 -9.69
C VAL A 111 -8.21 -0.87 -9.60
N GLU A 112 -9.38 -1.50 -9.51
CA GLU A 112 -9.52 -2.96 -9.50
C GLU A 112 -8.96 -3.58 -10.78
N ILE A 113 -9.32 -3.05 -11.95
CA ILE A 113 -8.84 -3.57 -13.24
C ILE A 113 -7.32 -3.37 -13.39
N LEU A 114 -6.81 -2.20 -13.02
CA LEU A 114 -5.38 -1.87 -13.19
C LEU A 114 -4.48 -2.61 -12.19
N LEU A 115 -4.92 -2.76 -10.94
CA LEU A 115 -4.11 -3.36 -9.87
C LEU A 115 -4.42 -4.83 -9.61
N GLY A 116 -5.62 -5.28 -9.99
CA GLY A 116 -6.15 -6.60 -9.64
C GLY A 116 -6.58 -6.74 -8.18
N LEU A 117 -6.71 -5.63 -7.44
CA LEU A 117 -7.11 -5.63 -6.04
C LEU A 117 -8.64 -5.58 -5.92
N PRO A 118 -9.27 -6.51 -5.18
CA PRO A 118 -10.70 -6.45 -4.96
C PRO A 118 -11.05 -5.22 -4.12
N VAL A 119 -12.11 -4.51 -4.53
CA VAL A 119 -12.54 -3.26 -3.87
C VAL A 119 -13.88 -3.41 -3.13
N ASP A 120 -14.65 -4.46 -3.40
CA ASP A 120 -15.98 -4.69 -2.82
C ASP A 120 -15.99 -5.49 -1.50
N ASP A 121 -14.83 -5.65 -0.87
CA ASP A 121 -14.67 -6.48 0.33
C ASP A 121 -14.66 -5.69 1.66
N ILE A 122 -14.75 -6.44 2.76
CA ILE A 122 -14.73 -5.88 4.12
C ILE A 122 -13.42 -5.11 4.36
N PRO A 123 -13.49 -3.87 4.86
CA PRO A 123 -12.30 -3.08 5.16
C PRO A 123 -11.40 -3.81 6.17
N LEU A 124 -10.13 -3.97 5.79
CA LEU A 124 -9.13 -4.58 6.66
C LEU A 124 -8.62 -3.54 7.67
N ALA A 125 -9.18 -3.55 8.88
CA ALA A 125 -8.68 -2.76 10.00
C ALA A 125 -7.64 -3.57 10.81
N GLY A 126 -6.43 -3.02 10.95
CA GLY A 126 -5.39 -3.59 11.81
C GLY A 126 -5.58 -3.18 13.27
N MET A 127 -5.35 -4.10 14.21
CA MET A 127 -5.32 -3.75 15.64
C MET A 127 -4.09 -2.89 15.95
N THR A 128 -4.30 -1.77 16.65
CA THR A 128 -3.22 -0.93 17.19
C THR A 128 -2.81 -1.41 18.59
N GLY A 129 -1.62 -1.00 19.06
CA GLY A 129 -1.20 -1.23 20.45
C GLY A 129 -0.43 -2.52 20.76
N ARG A 130 0.08 -3.22 19.75
CA ARG A 130 0.97 -4.39 19.97
C ARG A 130 2.36 -3.97 20.42
N SER A 131 2.93 -4.72 21.35
CA SER A 131 4.32 -4.60 21.77
C SER A 131 5.29 -5.05 20.65
N ARG A 132 6.55 -4.61 20.75
CA ARG A 132 7.61 -5.03 19.82
C ARG A 132 7.74 -6.55 19.71
N ASN A 133 7.65 -7.27 20.84
CA ASN A 133 7.78 -8.73 20.86
C ASN A 133 6.61 -9.43 20.16
N GLN A 134 5.39 -8.90 20.31
CA GLN A 134 4.22 -9.41 19.58
C GLN A 134 4.38 -9.21 18.08
N TRP A 135 4.93 -8.07 17.63
CA TRP A 135 5.22 -7.87 16.21
C TRP A 135 6.28 -8.82 15.65
N ILE A 136 7.33 -9.11 16.42
CA ILE A 136 8.34 -10.11 16.05
C ILE A 136 7.68 -11.48 15.87
N GLN A 137 6.82 -11.89 16.81
CA GLN A 137 6.13 -13.16 16.74
C GLN A 137 5.18 -13.25 15.53
N ILE A 138 4.42 -12.19 15.26
CA ILE A 138 3.53 -12.13 14.09
C ILE A 138 4.34 -12.25 12.79
N CYS A 139 5.50 -11.61 12.69
CA CYS A 139 6.36 -11.74 11.51
C CYS A 139 6.83 -13.19 11.32
N GLU A 140 7.21 -13.86 12.41
CA GLU A 140 7.65 -15.25 12.38
C GLU A 140 6.50 -16.20 11.98
N ASP A 141 5.35 -16.07 12.61
CA ASP A 141 4.20 -16.94 12.37
C ASP A 141 3.60 -16.73 10.97
N MET A 142 3.40 -15.46 10.57
CA MET A 142 2.69 -15.14 9.34
C MET A 142 3.59 -15.14 8.10
N MET A 143 4.87 -14.76 8.24
CA MET A 143 5.78 -14.53 7.13
C MET A 143 7.05 -15.38 7.20
N GLY A 144 7.26 -16.16 8.27
CA GLY A 144 8.38 -17.10 8.36
C GLY A 144 9.75 -16.44 8.55
N PHE A 145 9.80 -15.15 8.89
CA PHE A 145 11.05 -14.45 9.21
C PHE A 145 10.95 -13.78 10.57
N ARG A 146 12.08 -13.72 11.27
CA ARG A 146 12.17 -13.13 12.60
C ARG A 146 13.02 -11.87 12.58
N PRO A 147 12.43 -10.66 12.62
CA PRO A 147 13.18 -9.42 12.64
C PRO A 147 13.95 -9.24 13.96
N HIS A 148 15.07 -8.51 13.92
CA HIS A 148 15.75 -8.11 15.15
C HIS A 148 14.96 -7.01 15.85
N THR A 149 15.13 -6.91 17.17
CA THR A 149 14.50 -5.84 17.97
C THR A 149 14.90 -4.44 17.50
N SER A 150 16.09 -4.28 16.91
CA SER A 150 16.59 -3.03 16.32
C SER A 150 15.99 -2.69 14.96
N ASP A 151 15.28 -3.63 14.31
CA ASP A 151 14.58 -3.42 13.05
C ASP A 151 13.17 -2.85 13.24
N ILE A 152 12.63 -3.02 14.46
CA ILE A 152 11.28 -2.59 14.82
C ILE A 152 11.33 -1.38 15.74
N THR A 153 10.80 -0.28 15.22
CA THR A 153 10.36 0.90 16.00
C THR A 153 8.91 0.72 16.46
N SER A 154 8.35 1.66 17.23
CA SER A 154 7.03 1.52 17.88
C SER A 154 5.93 0.88 17.01
N LYS A 155 5.75 1.37 15.78
CA LYS A 155 4.72 0.91 14.83
C LYS A 155 5.27 0.63 13.43
N MET A 156 6.58 0.46 13.28
CA MET A 156 7.20 0.30 11.97
C MET A 156 8.40 -0.63 11.98
N ILE A 157 8.58 -1.34 10.88
CA ILE A 157 9.72 -2.23 10.60
C ILE A 157 10.55 -1.71 9.42
N LYS A 158 11.87 -1.83 9.47
CA LYS A 158 12.75 -1.50 8.33
C LYS A 158 12.45 -2.39 7.13
N MET A 159 12.34 -1.79 5.93
CA MET A 159 12.11 -2.52 4.68
C MET A 159 13.20 -3.55 4.39
N SER A 160 14.45 -3.25 4.79
CA SER A 160 15.60 -4.15 4.64
C SER A 160 15.55 -5.39 5.55
N ALA A 161 14.79 -5.32 6.65
CA ALA A 161 14.64 -6.44 7.59
C ALA A 161 13.55 -7.43 7.17
N ILE A 162 12.65 -7.00 6.28
CA ILE A 162 11.63 -7.88 5.71
C ILE A 162 12.31 -8.73 4.63
N GLY A 163 12.37 -10.04 4.81
CA GLY A 163 12.99 -10.96 3.86
C GLY A 163 12.11 -12.19 3.68
N PRO A 164 11.73 -12.57 2.46
CA PRO A 164 10.91 -13.75 2.26
C PRO A 164 11.70 -15.01 2.66
N LYS A 165 11.01 -15.97 3.26
CA LYS A 165 11.57 -17.29 3.54
C LYS A 165 12.14 -17.91 2.27
N GLN A 166 13.36 -18.45 2.33
CA GLN A 166 13.94 -19.15 1.18
C GLN A 166 13.15 -20.43 0.89
N LEU A 167 12.80 -20.62 -0.38
CA LEU A 167 12.10 -21.80 -0.86
C LEU A 167 13.12 -22.80 -1.41
N THR A 168 12.90 -24.08 -1.11
CA THR A 168 13.72 -25.20 -1.56
C THR A 168 12.84 -26.30 -2.14
N ASN A 169 13.45 -27.36 -2.69
CA ASN A 169 12.71 -28.52 -3.19
C ASN A 169 11.92 -29.27 -2.09
N HIS A 170 12.20 -29.00 -0.81
CA HIS A 170 11.50 -29.60 0.33
C HIS A 170 10.47 -28.65 0.96
N SER A 171 10.26 -27.47 0.38
CA SER A 171 9.32 -26.49 0.92
C SER A 171 7.89 -27.00 0.81
N ILE A 172 7.14 -26.86 1.90
CA ILE A 172 5.73 -27.23 1.99
C ILE A 172 4.84 -26.01 1.76
N ASP A 173 3.53 -26.23 1.66
CA ASP A 173 2.52 -25.20 1.36
C ASP A 173 2.63 -23.95 2.24
N VAL A 174 2.89 -24.13 3.54
CA VAL A 174 3.05 -23.01 4.47
C VAL A 174 4.23 -22.12 4.10
N ASP A 175 5.32 -22.68 3.56
CA ASP A 175 6.50 -21.92 3.17
C ASP A 175 6.17 -21.01 1.98
N TYR A 176 5.43 -21.52 0.99
CA TYR A 176 4.97 -20.73 -0.16
C TYR A 176 4.02 -19.61 0.26
N LEU A 177 3.11 -19.89 1.20
CA LEU A 177 2.20 -18.88 1.76
C LEU A 177 2.95 -17.80 2.55
N GLN A 178 3.88 -18.20 3.42
CA GLN A 178 4.71 -17.27 4.19
C GLN A 178 5.54 -16.39 3.25
N HIS A 179 6.19 -16.98 2.25
CA HIS A 179 6.94 -16.26 1.23
C HIS A 179 6.06 -15.24 0.48
N ALA A 180 4.87 -15.66 0.03
CA ALA A 180 3.92 -14.78 -0.65
C ALA A 180 3.41 -13.66 0.27
N ARG A 181 3.11 -13.94 1.54
CA ARG A 181 2.73 -12.92 2.54
C ARG A 181 3.83 -11.90 2.74
N THR A 182 5.10 -12.30 2.78
CA THR A 182 6.22 -11.35 2.86
C THR A 182 6.26 -10.41 1.66
N ILE A 183 6.05 -10.93 0.44
CA ILE A 183 6.00 -10.11 -0.77
C ILE A 183 4.82 -9.12 -0.70
N ARG A 184 3.63 -9.60 -0.36
CA ARG A 184 2.44 -8.75 -0.20
C ARG A 184 2.66 -7.65 0.83
N PHE A 185 3.26 -7.98 1.97
CA PHE A 185 3.56 -7.02 3.02
C PHE A 185 4.54 -5.93 2.55
N LYS A 186 5.56 -6.30 1.77
CA LYS A 186 6.45 -5.32 1.13
C LYS A 186 5.70 -4.44 0.14
N LEU A 187 4.88 -5.01 -0.75
CA LEU A 187 4.12 -4.25 -1.74
C LEU A 187 3.16 -3.26 -1.07
N LEU A 188 2.46 -3.69 -0.02
CA LEU A 188 1.61 -2.84 0.80
C LEU A 188 2.38 -1.66 1.38
N GLY A 189 3.47 -1.93 2.11
CA GLY A 189 4.20 -0.90 2.83
C GLY A 189 5.12 -0.01 1.99
N GLY A 190 5.60 -0.52 0.87
CA GLY A 190 6.54 0.21 0.03
C GLY A 190 5.92 0.83 -1.20
N SER A 191 4.79 0.29 -1.70
CA SER A 191 4.16 0.78 -2.92
C SER A 191 2.77 1.35 -2.73
N LEU A 192 1.86 0.61 -2.09
CA LEU A 192 0.46 1.04 -1.99
C LEU A 192 0.28 2.09 -0.89
N PHE A 193 0.94 1.89 0.24
CA PHE A 193 0.83 2.73 1.43
C PHE A 193 2.22 3.14 1.94
N PRO A 194 3.06 3.76 1.09
CA PRO A 194 4.37 4.24 1.53
C PRO A 194 4.20 5.32 2.60
N ASN A 195 5.07 5.31 3.60
CA ASN A 195 5.17 6.38 4.57
C ASN A 195 6.31 7.35 4.21
N THR A 196 6.41 8.44 4.96
CA THR A 196 7.41 9.50 4.75
C THR A 196 8.85 9.08 5.06
N SER A 197 9.07 7.95 5.74
CA SER A 197 10.43 7.48 6.07
C SER A 197 11.20 6.97 4.87
N GLY A 198 10.49 6.53 3.81
CA GLY A 198 11.08 5.99 2.59
C GLY A 198 11.82 4.66 2.75
N ASN A 199 11.96 4.12 3.96
CA ASN A 199 12.71 2.89 4.24
C ASN A 199 12.11 1.99 5.33
N LYS A 200 10.92 2.32 5.85
CA LYS A 200 10.18 1.50 6.81
C LYS A 200 8.77 1.23 6.31
N VAL A 201 8.15 0.18 6.84
CA VAL A 201 6.76 -0.22 6.63
C VAL A 201 6.01 -0.14 7.95
N SER A 202 4.78 0.35 7.92
CA SER A 202 3.89 0.34 9.10
C SER A 202 3.48 -1.09 9.44
N LEU A 203 3.55 -1.43 10.73
CA LEU A 203 3.10 -2.72 11.29
C LEU A 203 1.65 -2.62 11.73
#